data_AF-G0R7C1-F1
#
_entry.id   AF-G0R7C1-F1
#
_cell.length_a   1.000
_cell.length_b   1.000
_cell.length_c   1.000
_cell.angle_alpha   90.00
_cell.angle_beta   90.00
_cell.angle_gamma   90.00
#
_symmetry.space_group_name_H-M   'P 1'
#
loop_
_entity.id
_entity.type
_entity.pdbx_description
1 polymer ?
#
loop_
_entity_poly.entity_id
_entity_poly.type
_entity_poly.pdbx_seq_one_letter_code
_entity_poly.pdbx_strand_id
1 'polypeptide(L)'
;MKRVGPSPLEVYKLSEIPLSSFEAAISRNGDAFQRQTPAEYYRCAEKFHEAISRGTDPWSVSLTGKDGFPLEVIHETACIMRLIRGPRSADAFATALWASASEAGYRPSTLSLARHLARSGAYGRVPQLRRVEARFKQLVATARDADALTVEGELQYEQGHYEAAIRALQRALQVGGGPAAASFEWKPYCELCMGKALAKLGRHDEARATLEALSEAGLVEADVELGNLLRVSDRDAAERHLFAAASKGRADMFSVLSEIALDKAAEAGQDKASRQESLRWAKEWSKLGDPRTEY
;
A
#
# COMPACT_ATOMS: atom_id res chain seq x y z
N MET A 1 34.16 15.39 -13.14
CA MET A 1 33.62 14.09 -13.63
C MET A 1 32.14 14.02 -13.27
N LYS A 2 31.23 14.03 -14.24
CA LYS A 2 29.80 13.77 -13.97
C LYS A 2 29.68 12.33 -13.49
N ARG A 3 29.12 12.10 -12.29
CA ARG A 3 28.73 10.74 -11.87
C ARG A 3 27.70 10.26 -12.89
N VAL A 4 28.12 9.35 -13.77
CA VAL A 4 27.21 8.63 -14.65
C VAL A 4 26.45 7.69 -13.72
N GLY A 5 25.14 7.89 -13.58
CA GLY A 5 24.29 6.99 -12.80
C GLY A 5 24.29 5.57 -13.39
N PRO A 6 23.70 4.59 -12.68
CA PRO A 6 23.55 3.25 -13.23
C PRO A 6 22.81 3.30 -14.57
N SER A 7 23.18 2.40 -15.48
CA SER A 7 22.47 2.26 -16.75
C SER A 7 21.00 1.93 -16.48
N PRO A 8 20.02 2.45 -17.25
CA PRO A 8 18.62 2.05 -17.10
C PRO A 8 18.44 0.53 -17.08
N LEU A 9 19.20 -0.24 -17.88
CA LEU A 9 19.11 -1.69 -17.90
C LEU A 9 19.61 -2.38 -16.62
N GLU A 10 20.40 -1.71 -15.79
CA GLU A 10 20.78 -2.21 -14.47
C GLU A 10 19.66 -2.06 -13.44
N VAL A 11 18.72 -1.15 -13.69
CA VAL A 11 17.56 -0.88 -12.82
C VAL A 11 16.32 -1.64 -13.29
N TYR A 12 16.05 -1.65 -14.61
CA TYR A 12 14.87 -2.25 -15.22
C TYR A 12 15.16 -3.67 -15.75
N LYS A 13 15.54 -4.58 -14.86
CA LYS A 13 15.88 -5.97 -15.18
C LYS A 13 14.65 -6.88 -15.23
N LEU A 14 14.08 -7.05 -16.42
CA LEU A 14 12.92 -7.95 -16.58
C LEU A 14 13.28 -9.43 -16.31
N SER A 15 14.54 -9.83 -16.49
CA SER A 15 15.01 -11.20 -16.18
C SER A 15 14.84 -11.60 -14.71
N GLU A 16 14.72 -10.64 -13.79
CA GLU A 16 14.45 -10.89 -12.36
C GLU A 16 12.96 -11.07 -12.06
N ILE A 17 12.09 -10.83 -13.06
CA ILE A 17 10.64 -10.82 -12.93
C ILE A 17 10.06 -11.74 -14.00
N PRO A 18 10.11 -13.07 -13.84
CA PRO A 18 9.54 -14.00 -14.83
C PRO A 18 8.00 -13.93 -14.86
N LEU A 19 7.38 -14.47 -15.91
CA LEU A 19 5.92 -14.59 -16.04
C LEU A 19 5.25 -15.24 -14.81
N SER A 20 5.89 -16.25 -14.21
CA SER A 20 5.38 -16.90 -12.99
C SER A 20 5.24 -15.94 -11.80
N SER A 21 5.98 -14.82 -11.78
CA SER A 21 5.79 -13.77 -10.78
C SER A 21 4.48 -13.00 -10.98
N PHE A 22 4.08 -12.77 -12.23
CA PHE A 22 2.78 -12.18 -12.57
C PHE A 22 1.64 -13.14 -12.20
N GLU A 23 1.77 -14.42 -12.57
CA GLU A 23 0.78 -15.45 -12.22
C GLU A 23 0.58 -15.55 -10.71
N ALA A 24 1.68 -15.61 -9.94
CA ALA A 24 1.63 -15.65 -8.49
C ALA A 24 1.06 -14.35 -7.87
N ALA A 25 1.37 -13.18 -8.44
CA ALA A 25 0.81 -11.92 -7.98
C ALA A 25 -0.70 -11.86 -8.24
N ILE A 26 -1.16 -12.23 -9.43
CA ILE A 26 -2.59 -12.23 -9.80
C ILE A 26 -3.37 -13.25 -8.96
N SER A 27 -2.88 -14.50 -8.86
CA SER A 27 -3.54 -15.57 -8.11
C SER A 27 -3.79 -15.20 -6.63
N ARG A 28 -2.86 -14.48 -5.99
CA ARG A 28 -3.01 -14.03 -4.60
C ARG A 28 -4.00 -12.88 -4.40
N ASN A 29 -4.41 -12.20 -5.47
CA ASN A 29 -5.27 -11.01 -5.41
C ASN A 29 -6.66 -11.27 -6.03
N GLY A 30 -7.04 -12.55 -6.21
CA GLY A 30 -8.36 -12.98 -6.65
C GLY A 30 -8.79 -12.29 -7.95
N ASP A 31 -9.93 -11.63 -7.90
CA ASP A 31 -10.59 -11.04 -9.08
C ASP A 31 -10.11 -9.63 -9.44
N ALA A 32 -9.07 -9.10 -8.77
CA ALA A 32 -8.59 -7.74 -9.00
C ALA A 32 -8.02 -7.50 -10.41
N PHE A 33 -7.60 -8.54 -11.13
CA PHE A 33 -6.91 -8.43 -12.42
C PHE A 33 -7.52 -9.31 -13.52
N GLN A 34 -8.85 -9.28 -13.69
CA GLN A 34 -9.56 -10.13 -14.66
C GLN A 34 -9.57 -9.63 -16.11
N ARG A 35 -9.10 -8.41 -16.39
CA ARG A 35 -9.22 -7.79 -17.73
C ARG A 35 -8.40 -8.50 -18.80
N GLN A 36 -7.25 -9.03 -18.42
CA GLN A 36 -6.29 -9.68 -19.31
C GLN A 36 -5.68 -10.89 -18.61
N THR A 37 -5.09 -11.78 -19.39
CA THR A 37 -4.31 -12.91 -18.88
C THR A 37 -2.96 -12.43 -18.31
N PRO A 38 -2.33 -13.21 -17.40
CA PRO A 38 -0.98 -12.91 -16.91
C PRO A 38 0.04 -12.68 -18.04
N ALA A 39 -0.06 -13.44 -19.13
CA ALA A 39 0.81 -13.32 -20.30
C ALA A 39 0.65 -11.98 -21.04
N GLU A 40 -0.56 -11.45 -21.12
CA GLU A 40 -0.84 -10.15 -21.76
C GLU A 40 -0.30 -8.97 -20.92
N TYR A 41 -0.45 -9.02 -19.58
CA TYR A 41 0.19 -8.04 -18.72
C TYR A 41 1.72 -8.13 -18.77
N TYR A 42 2.27 -9.35 -18.83
CA TYR A 42 3.70 -9.57 -18.96
C TYR A 42 4.25 -9.01 -20.27
N ARG A 43 3.53 -9.19 -21.39
CA ARG A 43 3.86 -8.60 -22.69
C ARG A 43 3.93 -7.07 -22.65
N CYS A 44 3.11 -6.43 -21.82
CA CYS A 44 3.21 -4.99 -21.58
C CYS A 44 4.56 -4.60 -20.96
N ALA A 45 5.02 -5.35 -19.96
CA ALA A 45 6.33 -5.17 -19.34
C ALA A 45 7.49 -5.47 -20.30
N GLU A 46 7.37 -6.51 -21.13
CA GLU A 46 8.34 -6.83 -22.18
C GLU A 46 8.50 -5.68 -23.18
N LYS A 47 7.38 -5.11 -23.66
CA LYS A 47 7.43 -3.99 -24.60
C LYS A 47 8.06 -2.74 -23.99
N PHE A 48 7.79 -2.47 -22.71
CA PHE A 48 8.45 -1.41 -21.97
C PHE A 48 9.96 -1.64 -21.86
N HIS A 49 10.36 -2.85 -21.48
CA HIS A 49 11.77 -3.22 -21.40
C HIS A 49 12.48 -3.14 -22.76
N GLU A 50 11.84 -3.59 -23.84
CA GLU A 50 12.37 -3.49 -25.21
C GLU A 50 12.59 -2.03 -25.63
N ALA A 51 11.69 -1.12 -25.26
CA ALA A 51 11.85 0.31 -25.54
C ALA A 51 13.10 0.88 -24.85
N ILE A 52 13.34 0.52 -23.57
CA ILE A 52 14.53 0.93 -22.83
C ILE A 52 15.80 0.30 -23.41
N SER A 53 15.75 -0.98 -23.78
CA SER A 53 16.87 -1.68 -24.42
C SER A 53 17.28 -1.05 -25.76
N ARG A 54 16.36 -0.37 -26.45
CA ARG A 54 16.63 0.45 -27.64
C ARG A 54 17.12 1.88 -27.34
N GLY A 55 17.33 2.23 -26.07
CA GLY A 55 17.85 3.52 -25.63
C GLY A 55 16.78 4.57 -25.29
N THR A 56 15.51 4.19 -25.21
CA THR A 56 14.45 5.13 -24.77
C THR A 56 14.60 5.43 -23.27
N ASP A 57 14.48 6.70 -22.89
CA ASP A 57 14.45 7.08 -21.47
C ASP A 57 13.22 6.45 -20.78
N PRO A 58 13.39 5.71 -19.67
CA PRO A 58 12.28 5.04 -18.98
C PRO A 58 11.10 5.96 -18.61
N TRP A 59 11.37 7.25 -18.38
CA TRP A 59 10.37 8.26 -18.01
C TRP A 59 9.61 8.85 -19.21
N SER A 60 10.02 8.52 -20.44
CA SER A 60 9.39 8.99 -21.68
C SER A 60 8.86 7.85 -22.55
N VAL A 61 8.90 6.60 -22.09
CA VAL A 61 8.35 5.47 -22.85
C VAL A 61 6.85 5.68 -23.03
N SER A 62 6.39 5.63 -24.28
CA SER A 62 4.97 5.58 -24.60
C SER A 62 4.58 4.17 -25.00
N LEU A 63 3.63 3.58 -24.28
CA LEU A 63 3.10 2.25 -24.56
C LEU A 63 1.74 2.27 -25.26
N THR A 64 1.22 3.46 -25.58
CA THR A 64 -0.06 3.64 -26.27
C THR A 64 0.14 3.76 -27.79
N GLY A 65 -0.96 3.73 -28.56
CA GLY A 65 -0.95 3.89 -30.02
C GLY A 65 -1.37 2.63 -30.77
N LYS A 66 -1.10 2.58 -32.09
CA LYS A 66 -1.62 1.56 -33.03
C LYS A 66 -1.31 0.12 -32.62
N ASP A 67 -0.11 -0.12 -32.07
CA ASP A 67 0.32 -1.43 -31.57
C ASP A 67 0.48 -1.42 -30.04
N GLY A 68 -0.09 -0.42 -29.36
CA GLY A 68 0.05 -0.17 -27.93
C GLY A 68 -0.98 -0.90 -27.07
N PHE A 69 -0.94 -0.62 -25.77
CA PHE A 69 -1.87 -1.16 -24.78
C PHE A 69 -2.88 -0.09 -24.35
N PRO A 70 -4.11 -0.47 -23.98
CA PRO A 70 -5.03 0.41 -23.25
C PRO A 70 -4.39 0.93 -21.94
N LEU A 71 -4.80 2.12 -21.51
CA LEU A 71 -4.25 2.76 -20.31
C LEU A 71 -4.55 1.96 -19.03
N GLU A 72 -5.71 1.31 -19.00
CA GLU A 72 -6.14 0.36 -17.98
C GLU A 72 -5.13 -0.78 -17.83
N VAL A 73 -4.68 -1.36 -18.95
CA VAL A 73 -3.72 -2.47 -18.94
C VAL A 73 -2.35 -2.02 -18.44
N ILE A 74 -1.88 -0.84 -18.87
CA ILE A 74 -0.61 -0.28 -18.39
C ILE A 74 -0.68 -0.03 -16.87
N HIS A 75 -1.80 0.50 -16.38
CA HIS A 75 -2.04 0.73 -14.96
C HIS A 75 -2.08 -0.58 -14.16
N GLU A 76 -2.85 -1.57 -14.62
CA GLU A 76 -2.98 -2.87 -13.99
C GLU A 76 -1.64 -3.61 -13.99
N THR A 77 -0.86 -3.58 -15.08
CA THR A 77 0.53 -4.09 -15.11
C THR A 77 1.40 -3.43 -14.05
N ALA A 78 1.31 -2.11 -13.88
CA ALA A 78 2.06 -1.40 -12.84
C ALA A 78 1.63 -1.83 -11.42
N CYS A 79 0.33 -2.01 -11.19
CA CYS A 79 -0.20 -2.53 -9.93
C CYS A 79 0.29 -3.97 -9.65
N ILE A 80 0.27 -4.85 -10.65
CA ILE A 80 0.81 -6.21 -10.54
C ILE A 80 2.30 -6.18 -10.21
N MET A 81 3.09 -5.38 -10.94
CA MET A 81 4.51 -5.18 -10.65
C MET A 81 4.75 -4.76 -9.20
N ARG A 82 3.93 -3.86 -8.66
CA ARG A 82 4.04 -3.43 -7.27
C ARG A 82 3.77 -4.54 -6.25
N LEU A 83 2.95 -5.53 -6.61
CA LEU A 83 2.60 -6.68 -5.78
C LEU A 83 3.64 -7.82 -5.84
N ILE A 84 4.57 -7.78 -6.79
CA ILE A 84 5.68 -8.72 -6.87
C ILE A 84 6.69 -8.40 -5.76
N ARG A 85 6.89 -9.36 -4.84
CA ARG A 85 7.80 -9.23 -3.70
C ARG A 85 9.22 -9.67 -4.10
N GLY A 86 10.23 -8.92 -3.67
CA GLY A 86 11.65 -9.31 -3.81
C GLY A 86 12.47 -8.35 -4.68
N PRO A 87 12.31 -8.37 -6.02
CA PRO A 87 13.19 -7.63 -6.91
C PRO A 87 12.88 -6.13 -6.91
N ARG A 88 13.91 -5.30 -6.67
CA ARG A 88 13.80 -3.83 -6.74
C ARG A 88 13.41 -3.34 -8.14
N SER A 89 13.74 -4.12 -9.16
CA SER A 89 13.35 -3.83 -10.54
C SER A 89 11.83 -3.74 -10.68
N ALA A 90 11.04 -4.59 -10.01
CA ALA A 90 9.58 -4.56 -10.10
C ALA A 90 8.98 -3.23 -9.63
N ASP A 91 9.50 -2.65 -8.54
CA ASP A 91 9.08 -1.34 -8.04
C ASP A 91 9.46 -0.20 -9.00
N ALA A 92 10.63 -0.30 -9.64
CA ALA A 92 11.05 0.64 -10.68
C ALA A 92 10.12 0.56 -11.92
N PHE A 93 9.79 -0.65 -12.38
CA PHE A 93 8.82 -0.87 -13.46
C PHE A 93 7.46 -0.29 -13.11
N ALA A 94 6.91 -0.59 -11.93
CA ALA A 94 5.62 -0.06 -11.47
C ALA A 94 5.59 1.48 -11.52
N THR A 95 6.61 2.13 -10.97
CA THR A 95 6.76 3.59 -10.94
C THR A 95 6.75 4.18 -12.35
N ALA A 96 7.54 3.61 -13.27
CA ALA A 96 7.65 4.13 -14.63
C ALA A 96 6.39 3.87 -15.48
N LEU A 97 5.75 2.71 -15.32
CA LEU A 97 4.50 2.39 -16.00
C LEU A 97 3.34 3.29 -15.54
N TRP A 98 3.21 3.54 -14.22
CA TRP A 98 2.25 4.53 -13.73
C TRP A 98 2.58 5.94 -14.24
N ALA A 99 3.86 6.33 -14.29
CA ALA A 99 4.26 7.61 -14.85
C ALA A 99 3.84 7.73 -16.33
N SER A 100 4.12 6.71 -17.15
CA SER A 100 3.69 6.66 -18.55
C SER A 100 2.18 6.81 -18.71
N ALA A 101 1.38 6.05 -17.95
CA ALA A 101 -0.08 6.14 -18.04
C ALA A 101 -0.62 7.49 -17.51
N SER A 102 0.01 8.06 -16.48
CA SER A 102 -0.32 9.40 -15.97
C SER A 102 0.00 10.50 -17.00
N GLU A 103 1.13 10.39 -17.72
CA GLU A 103 1.47 11.33 -18.79
C GLU A 103 0.42 11.33 -19.90
N ALA A 104 -0.17 10.18 -20.19
CA ALA A 104 -1.29 10.02 -21.13
C ALA A 104 -2.65 10.44 -20.55
N GLY A 105 -2.70 11.01 -19.34
CA GLY A 105 -3.91 11.54 -18.71
C GLY A 105 -4.73 10.51 -17.93
N TYR A 106 -4.21 9.30 -17.68
CA TYR A 106 -4.94 8.29 -16.92
C TYR A 106 -4.93 8.62 -15.42
N ARG A 107 -6.09 9.06 -14.92
CA ARG A 107 -6.28 9.48 -13.52
C ARG A 107 -5.85 8.41 -12.51
N PRO A 108 -6.26 7.12 -12.59
CA PRO A 108 -5.88 6.11 -11.60
C PRO A 108 -4.36 5.97 -11.43
N SER A 109 -3.59 6.05 -12.53
CA SER A 109 -2.12 6.01 -12.45
C SER A 109 -1.51 7.23 -11.79
N THR A 110 -2.13 8.41 -11.96
CA THR A 110 -1.72 9.63 -11.25
C THR A 110 -1.89 9.47 -9.74
N LEU A 111 -3.03 8.92 -9.30
CA LEU A 111 -3.35 8.70 -7.89
C LEU A 111 -2.48 7.59 -7.27
N SER A 112 -2.35 6.44 -7.93
CA SER A 112 -1.51 5.33 -7.45
C SER A 112 -0.04 5.74 -7.31
N LEU A 113 0.50 6.49 -8.28
CA LEU A 113 1.87 6.97 -8.18
C LEU A 113 2.02 8.03 -7.09
N ALA A 114 1.12 9.00 -6.98
CA ALA A 114 1.16 10.01 -5.92
C ALA A 114 1.13 9.36 -4.52
N ARG A 115 0.25 8.37 -4.32
CA ARG A 115 0.18 7.58 -3.08
C ARG A 115 1.46 6.80 -2.82
N HIS A 116 2.03 6.15 -3.83
CA HIS A 116 3.30 5.43 -3.70
C HIS A 116 4.44 6.37 -3.29
N LEU A 117 4.51 7.57 -3.88
CA LEU A 117 5.49 8.59 -3.53
C LEU A 117 5.30 9.16 -2.12
N ALA A 118 4.06 9.30 -1.67
CA ALA A 118 3.75 9.72 -0.30
C ALA A 118 4.31 8.71 0.72
N ARG A 119 3.93 7.43 0.58
CA ARG A 119 4.34 6.33 1.48
C ARG A 119 5.85 6.08 1.52
N SER A 120 6.53 6.29 0.40
CA SER A 120 7.99 6.14 0.31
C SER A 120 8.75 7.39 0.78
N GLY A 121 8.04 8.49 1.10
CA GLY A 121 8.66 9.78 1.40
C GLY A 121 9.40 10.40 0.21
N ALA A 122 9.12 9.94 -1.02
CA ALA A 122 9.75 10.42 -2.25
C ALA A 122 8.99 11.56 -2.93
N TYR A 123 7.76 11.87 -2.47
CA TYR A 123 6.94 12.97 -2.99
C TYR A 123 7.69 14.31 -2.90
N GLY A 124 7.80 15.02 -4.02
CA GLY A 124 8.54 16.28 -4.17
C GLY A 124 10.05 16.12 -4.34
N ARG A 125 10.60 14.90 -4.24
CA ARG A 125 12.04 14.65 -4.24
C ARG A 125 12.58 14.12 -5.57
N VAL A 126 11.72 13.60 -6.45
CA VAL A 126 12.12 12.98 -7.72
C VAL A 126 11.82 13.93 -8.90
N PRO A 127 12.82 14.61 -9.49
CA PRO A 127 12.59 15.62 -10.53
C PRO A 127 11.81 15.11 -11.75
N GLN A 128 12.03 13.85 -12.13
CA GLN A 128 11.38 13.20 -13.28
C GLN A 128 9.87 13.06 -13.08
N LEU A 129 9.39 13.02 -11.84
CA LEU A 129 7.99 12.79 -11.50
C LEU A 129 7.20 14.07 -11.22
N ARG A 130 7.83 15.26 -11.34
CA ARG A 130 7.18 16.56 -11.09
C ARG A 130 5.91 16.78 -11.90
N ARG A 131 5.84 16.25 -13.13
CA ARG A 131 4.64 16.37 -13.97
C ARG A 131 3.46 15.57 -13.41
N VAL A 132 3.72 14.36 -12.90
CA VAL A 132 2.70 13.55 -12.22
C VAL A 132 2.24 14.25 -10.94
N GLU A 133 3.18 14.78 -10.15
CA GLU A 133 2.83 15.55 -8.95
C GLU A 133 2.00 16.80 -9.27
N ALA A 134 2.31 17.50 -10.37
CA ALA A 134 1.54 18.66 -10.81
C ALA A 134 0.10 18.27 -11.21
N ARG A 135 -0.08 17.16 -11.92
CA ARG A 135 -1.42 16.62 -12.24
C ARG A 135 -2.18 16.22 -10.97
N PHE A 136 -1.52 15.56 -10.03
CA PHE A 136 -2.13 15.23 -8.74
C PHE A 136 -2.58 16.48 -7.98
N LYS A 137 -1.73 17.52 -7.90
CA LYS A 137 -2.09 18.80 -7.30
C LYS A 137 -3.26 19.48 -8.00
N GLN A 138 -3.38 19.35 -9.32
CA GLN A 138 -4.53 19.85 -10.06
C GLN A 138 -5.81 19.11 -9.67
N LEU A 139 -5.79 17.78 -9.55
CA LEU A 139 -6.94 16.98 -9.09
C LEU A 139 -7.40 17.43 -7.70
N VAL A 140 -6.45 17.56 -6.77
CA VAL A 140 -6.68 18.05 -5.40
C VAL A 140 -7.27 19.47 -5.40
N ALA A 141 -6.71 20.39 -6.18
CA ALA A 141 -7.14 21.78 -6.22
C ALA A 141 -8.61 21.97 -6.67
N THR A 142 -9.17 21.00 -7.41
CA THR A 142 -10.61 21.04 -7.75
C THR A 142 -11.52 20.84 -6.55
N ALA A 143 -11.03 20.23 -5.46
CA ALA A 143 -11.76 19.86 -4.25
C ALA A 143 -13.06 19.05 -4.51
N ARG A 144 -13.09 18.31 -5.63
CA ARG A 144 -14.25 17.48 -6.08
C ARG A 144 -13.90 16.02 -6.28
N ASP A 145 -12.63 15.65 -6.12
CA ASP A 145 -12.14 14.30 -6.33
C ASP A 145 -11.85 13.65 -4.97
N ALA A 146 -12.72 12.73 -4.54
CA ALA A 146 -12.65 12.11 -3.22
C ALA A 146 -11.39 11.22 -3.06
N ASP A 147 -10.99 10.47 -4.08
CA ASP A 147 -9.78 9.65 -3.99
C ASP A 147 -8.51 10.53 -4.00
N ALA A 148 -8.49 11.63 -4.77
CA ALA A 148 -7.37 12.57 -4.76
C ALA A 148 -7.21 13.24 -3.38
N LEU A 149 -8.32 13.65 -2.76
CA LEU A 149 -8.34 14.18 -1.39
C LEU A 149 -7.91 13.11 -0.36
N THR A 150 -8.21 11.84 -0.63
CA THR A 150 -7.73 10.73 0.21
C THR A 150 -6.21 10.60 0.16
N VAL A 151 -5.60 10.70 -1.03
CA VAL A 151 -4.13 10.73 -1.18
C VAL A 151 -3.52 11.95 -0.53
N GLU A 152 -4.16 13.12 -0.62
CA GLU A 152 -3.68 14.32 0.05
C GLU A 152 -3.68 14.13 1.57
N GLY A 153 -4.74 13.56 2.12
CA GLY A 153 -4.82 13.21 3.53
C GLY A 153 -3.70 12.27 3.98
N GLU A 154 -3.43 11.22 3.20
CA GLU A 154 -2.31 10.32 3.45
C GLU A 154 -0.95 11.03 3.35
N LEU A 155 -0.75 11.90 2.36
CA LEU A 155 0.49 12.67 2.23
C LEU A 155 0.74 13.57 3.45
N GLN A 156 -0.30 14.24 3.97
CA GLN A 156 -0.20 15.04 5.18
C GLN A 156 0.11 14.17 6.41
N TYR A 157 -0.48 12.97 6.49
CA TYR A 157 -0.20 12.02 7.56
C TYR A 157 1.27 11.58 7.57
N GLU A 158 1.82 11.20 6.42
CA GLU A 158 3.22 10.78 6.29
C GLU A 158 4.21 11.93 6.56
N GLN A 159 3.77 13.18 6.42
CA GLN A 159 4.53 14.38 6.79
C GLN A 159 4.39 14.77 8.28
N GLY A 160 3.56 14.06 9.05
CA GLY A 160 3.29 14.35 10.46
C GLY A 160 2.28 15.47 10.69
N HIS A 161 1.62 15.97 9.65
CA HIS A 161 0.60 17.02 9.75
C HIS A 161 -0.79 16.39 9.98
N TYR A 162 -1.00 15.76 11.14
CA TYR A 162 -2.17 14.92 11.38
C TYR A 162 -3.51 15.68 11.36
N GLU A 163 -3.59 16.92 11.85
CA GLU A 163 -4.81 17.72 11.75
C GLU A 163 -5.13 18.09 10.30
N ALA A 164 -4.11 18.37 9.49
CA ALA A 164 -4.29 18.64 8.06
C ALA A 164 -4.76 17.38 7.32
N ALA A 165 -4.20 16.22 7.67
CA ALA A 165 -4.64 14.92 7.17
C ALA A 165 -6.14 14.70 7.44
N ILE A 166 -6.57 14.86 8.69
CA ILE A 166 -7.99 14.68 9.07
C ILE A 166 -8.90 15.63 8.28
N ARG A 167 -8.53 16.91 8.12
CA ARG A 167 -9.35 17.86 7.34
C ARG A 167 -9.50 17.43 5.88
N ALA A 168 -8.42 16.98 5.24
CA ALA A 168 -8.47 16.49 3.87
C ALA A 168 -9.32 15.22 3.73
N LEU A 169 -9.20 14.26 4.66
CA LEU A 169 -9.96 13.02 4.67
C LEU A 169 -11.46 13.25 4.95
N GLN A 170 -11.79 14.12 5.89
CA GLN A 170 -13.18 14.55 6.12
C GLN A 170 -13.78 15.21 4.88
N ARG A 171 -12.98 16.01 4.16
CA ARG A 171 -13.42 16.61 2.91
C ARG A 171 -13.65 15.56 1.82
N ALA A 172 -12.79 14.54 1.72
CA ALA A 172 -12.98 13.41 0.83
C ALA A 172 -14.32 12.69 1.10
N LEU A 173 -14.63 12.41 2.37
CA LEU A 173 -15.89 11.78 2.79
C LEU A 173 -17.11 12.64 2.46
N GLN A 174 -17.04 13.95 2.64
CA GLN A 174 -18.13 14.87 2.28
C GLN A 174 -18.38 14.89 0.77
N VAL A 175 -17.32 14.93 -0.03
CA VAL A 175 -17.41 14.98 -1.50
C VAL A 175 -17.91 13.64 -2.05
N GLY A 176 -17.39 12.52 -1.54
CA GLY A 176 -17.76 11.17 -1.97
C GLY A 176 -19.15 10.70 -1.50
N GLY A 177 -19.73 11.33 -0.46
CA GLY A 177 -21.09 11.05 0.02
C GLY A 177 -22.18 11.88 -0.65
N GLY A 178 -21.84 12.80 -1.55
CA GLY A 178 -22.79 13.69 -2.21
C GLY A 178 -23.54 13.03 -3.39
N PRO A 179 -24.72 13.55 -3.78
CA PRO A 179 -25.51 13.02 -4.90
C PRO A 179 -24.84 13.19 -6.28
N ALA A 180 -23.79 14.01 -6.37
CA ALA A 180 -22.97 14.21 -7.57
C ALA A 180 -21.59 13.53 -7.48
N ALA A 181 -21.37 12.69 -6.46
CA ALA A 181 -20.10 12.01 -6.27
C ALA A 181 -19.86 11.01 -7.42
N ALA A 182 -18.66 11.08 -8.02
CA ALA A 182 -18.11 9.92 -8.72
C ALA A 182 -17.93 8.75 -7.73
N SER A 183 -17.72 7.53 -8.24
CA SER A 183 -17.42 6.37 -7.39
C SER A 183 -16.31 6.70 -6.40
N PHE A 184 -16.60 6.64 -5.10
CA PHE A 184 -15.59 6.84 -4.05
C PHE A 184 -14.95 5.49 -3.72
N GLU A 185 -14.11 5.02 -4.64
CA GLU A 185 -13.51 3.68 -4.57
C GLU A 185 -12.66 3.51 -3.31
N TRP A 186 -11.98 4.58 -2.86
CA TRP A 186 -11.06 4.50 -1.73
C TRP A 186 -11.71 4.87 -0.39
N LYS A 187 -13.05 4.85 -0.29
CA LYS A 187 -13.75 5.22 0.96
C LYS A 187 -13.26 4.46 2.20
N PRO A 188 -13.21 3.11 2.22
CA PRO A 188 -12.75 2.38 3.42
C PRO A 188 -11.30 2.74 3.78
N TYR A 189 -10.48 2.98 2.76
CA TYR A 189 -9.10 3.38 2.94
C TYR A 189 -8.95 4.81 3.46
N CYS A 190 -9.82 5.73 3.04
CA CYS A 190 -9.91 7.10 3.58
C CYS A 190 -10.25 7.07 5.07
N GLU A 191 -11.24 6.27 5.46
CA GLU A 191 -11.65 6.09 6.86
C GLU A 191 -10.51 5.46 7.68
N LEU A 192 -9.78 4.48 7.13
CA LEU A 192 -8.60 3.89 7.77
C LEU A 192 -7.51 4.96 8.04
N CYS A 193 -7.18 5.78 7.04
CA CYS A 193 -6.21 6.86 7.21
C CYS A 193 -6.66 7.87 8.27
N MET A 194 -7.97 8.12 8.36
CA MET A 194 -8.53 9.03 9.35
C MET A 194 -8.40 8.45 10.76
N GLY A 195 -8.72 7.16 10.94
CA GLY A 195 -8.51 6.45 12.21
C GLY A 195 -7.05 6.50 12.67
N LYS A 196 -6.11 6.26 11.76
CA LYS A 196 -4.66 6.38 12.04
C LYS A 196 -4.26 7.79 12.46
N ALA A 197 -4.75 8.82 11.78
CA ALA A 197 -4.45 10.21 12.10
C ALA A 197 -5.04 10.63 13.46
N LEU A 198 -6.27 10.21 13.76
CA LEU A 198 -6.92 10.43 15.06
C LEU A 198 -6.12 9.79 16.21
N ALA A 199 -5.64 8.56 16.02
CA ALA A 199 -4.81 7.88 16.99
C ALA A 199 -3.51 8.65 17.28
N LYS A 200 -2.84 9.19 16.25
CA LYS A 200 -1.62 9.99 16.41
C LYS A 200 -1.84 11.31 17.16
N LEU A 201 -3.06 11.84 17.16
CA LEU A 201 -3.44 13.03 17.93
C LEU A 201 -3.95 12.72 19.35
N GLY A 202 -3.91 11.46 19.78
CA GLY A 202 -4.42 11.06 21.09
C GLY A 202 -5.95 11.02 21.17
N ARG A 203 -6.66 11.17 20.05
CA ARG A 203 -8.14 11.09 19.97
C ARG A 203 -8.57 9.62 19.88
N HIS A 204 -8.20 8.85 20.91
CA HIS A 204 -8.27 7.38 20.90
C HIS A 204 -9.70 6.85 20.76
N ASP A 205 -10.69 7.48 21.41
CA ASP A 205 -12.09 7.02 21.33
C ASP A 205 -12.65 7.13 19.90
N GLU A 206 -12.39 8.25 19.22
CA GLU A 206 -12.83 8.46 17.83
C GLU A 206 -12.06 7.57 16.85
N ALA A 207 -10.75 7.40 17.08
CA ALA A 207 -9.93 6.47 16.30
C ALA A 207 -10.46 5.05 16.42
N ARG A 208 -10.71 4.61 17.67
CA ARG A 208 -11.25 3.28 17.98
C ARG A 208 -12.59 3.05 17.30
N ALA A 209 -13.55 3.94 17.46
CA ALA A 209 -14.87 3.80 16.84
C ALA A 209 -14.79 3.70 15.32
N THR A 210 -13.93 4.50 14.68
CA THR A 210 -13.72 4.46 13.23
C THR A 210 -13.11 3.13 12.79
N LEU A 211 -12.09 2.65 13.50
CA LEU A 211 -11.39 1.41 13.16
C LEU A 211 -12.23 0.16 13.46
N GLU A 212 -13.03 0.15 14.52
CA GLU A 212 -13.96 -0.95 14.84
C GLU A 212 -14.98 -1.14 13.72
N ALA A 213 -15.58 -0.06 13.22
CA ALA A 213 -16.49 -0.13 12.08
C ALA A 213 -15.84 -0.71 10.81
N LEU A 214 -14.57 -0.37 10.55
CA LEU A 214 -13.82 -0.92 9.41
C LEU A 214 -13.44 -2.40 9.61
N SER A 215 -13.09 -2.76 10.84
CA SER A 215 -12.82 -4.14 11.23
C SER A 215 -14.04 -5.02 11.06
N GLU A 216 -15.23 -4.54 11.49
CA GLU A 216 -16.52 -5.21 11.29
C GLU A 216 -16.87 -5.36 9.81
N ALA A 217 -16.50 -4.39 8.97
CA ALA A 217 -16.60 -4.47 7.51
C ALA A 217 -15.56 -5.41 6.87
N GLY A 218 -14.67 -6.01 7.66
CA GLY A 218 -13.70 -7.01 7.21
C GLY A 218 -12.36 -6.44 6.73
N LEU A 219 -12.07 -5.15 6.94
CA LEU A 219 -10.79 -4.54 6.56
C LEU A 219 -9.67 -5.00 7.51
N VAL A 220 -8.79 -5.88 7.01
CA VAL A 220 -7.70 -6.49 7.78
C VAL A 220 -6.76 -5.46 8.39
N GLU A 221 -6.48 -4.37 7.68
CA GLU A 221 -5.63 -3.30 8.19
C GLU A 221 -6.23 -2.59 9.41
N ALA A 222 -7.55 -2.55 9.55
CA ALA A 222 -8.18 -1.95 10.72
C ALA A 222 -7.95 -2.79 11.99
N ASP A 223 -7.99 -4.12 11.88
CA ASP A 223 -7.61 -5.05 12.96
C ASP A 223 -6.16 -4.78 13.42
N VAL A 224 -5.23 -4.54 12.49
CA VAL A 224 -3.84 -4.20 12.83
C VAL A 224 -3.74 -2.89 13.62
N GLU A 225 -4.41 -1.84 13.14
CA GLU A 225 -4.36 -0.52 13.81
C GLU A 225 -5.07 -0.55 15.17
N LEU A 226 -6.17 -1.30 15.32
CA LEU A 226 -6.82 -1.54 16.62
C LEU A 226 -5.91 -2.27 17.59
N GLY A 227 -5.23 -3.32 17.13
CA GLY A 227 -4.24 -4.06 17.90
C GLY A 227 -3.17 -3.14 18.49
N ASN A 228 -2.64 -2.24 17.66
CA ASN A 228 -1.64 -1.26 18.10
C ASN A 228 -2.22 -0.22 19.07
N LEU A 229 -3.41 0.31 18.78
CA LEU A 229 -4.08 1.32 19.60
C LEU A 229 -4.40 0.79 21.01
N LEU A 230 -4.84 -0.47 21.11
CA LEU A 230 -5.31 -1.09 22.35
C LEU A 230 -4.19 -1.73 23.17
N ARG A 231 -2.97 -1.85 22.65
CA ARG A 231 -1.86 -2.60 23.27
C ARG A 231 -1.60 -2.24 24.74
N VAL A 232 -1.82 -0.98 25.11
CA VAL A 232 -1.62 -0.47 26.48
C VAL A 232 -2.92 -0.48 27.30
N SER A 233 -4.06 -0.10 26.70
CA SER A 233 -5.31 0.09 27.43
C SER A 233 -6.15 -1.19 27.61
N ASP A 234 -6.10 -2.10 26.64
CA ASP A 234 -6.85 -3.36 26.63
C ASP A 234 -6.07 -4.41 25.84
N ARG A 235 -5.13 -5.06 26.53
CA ARG A 235 -4.18 -5.99 25.93
C ARG A 235 -4.87 -7.24 25.37
N ASP A 236 -5.96 -7.69 25.97
CA ASP A 236 -6.68 -8.86 25.49
C ASP A 236 -7.49 -8.54 24.22
N ALA A 237 -8.09 -7.35 24.13
CA ALA A 237 -8.67 -6.90 22.86
C ALA A 237 -7.60 -6.71 21.79
N ALA A 238 -6.44 -6.15 22.15
CA ALA A 238 -5.32 -6.00 21.22
C ALA A 238 -4.90 -7.35 20.61
N GLU A 239 -4.74 -8.39 21.44
CA GLU A 239 -4.40 -9.74 20.99
C GLU A 239 -5.47 -10.32 20.06
N ARG A 240 -6.77 -10.15 20.38
CA ARG A 240 -7.86 -10.63 19.52
C ARG A 240 -7.80 -10.02 18.11
N HIS A 241 -7.61 -8.71 18.01
CA HIS A 241 -7.52 -8.03 16.72
C HIS A 241 -6.25 -8.41 15.95
N LEU A 242 -5.09 -8.45 16.62
CA LEU A 242 -3.84 -8.87 15.97
C LEU A 242 -3.90 -10.32 15.48
N PHE A 243 -4.53 -11.21 16.23
CA PHE A 243 -4.77 -12.59 15.80
C PHE A 243 -5.71 -12.66 14.59
N ALA A 244 -6.81 -11.90 14.60
CA ALA A 244 -7.72 -11.82 13.46
C ALA A 244 -7.01 -11.32 12.20
N ALA A 245 -6.16 -10.29 12.32
CA ALA A 245 -5.33 -9.81 11.21
C ALA A 245 -4.35 -10.89 10.71
N ALA A 246 -3.68 -11.58 11.63
CA ALA A 246 -2.72 -12.64 11.31
C ALA A 246 -3.37 -13.78 10.51
N SER A 247 -4.54 -14.25 10.96
CA SER A 247 -5.31 -15.29 10.29
C SER A 247 -5.84 -14.88 8.91
N LYS A 248 -5.97 -13.58 8.63
CA LYS A 248 -6.41 -13.04 7.33
C LYS A 248 -5.25 -12.62 6.42
N GLY A 249 -4.04 -13.12 6.67
CA GLY A 249 -2.90 -12.98 5.75
C GLY A 249 -1.83 -11.96 6.18
N ARG A 250 -1.99 -11.31 7.34
CA ARG A 250 -0.94 -10.48 7.96
C ARG A 250 -0.09 -11.29 8.93
N ALA A 251 0.57 -12.33 8.43
CA ALA A 251 1.38 -13.26 9.24
C ALA A 251 2.46 -12.56 10.08
N ASP A 252 2.91 -11.37 9.68
CA ASP A 252 3.79 -10.51 10.46
C ASP A 252 3.21 -10.11 11.84
N MET A 253 1.89 -10.14 12.01
CA MET A 253 1.24 -9.91 13.29
C MET A 253 1.46 -11.03 14.30
N PHE A 254 1.81 -12.26 13.88
CA PHE A 254 2.23 -13.30 14.81
C PHE A 254 3.53 -12.94 15.54
N SER A 255 4.45 -12.20 14.89
CA SER A 255 5.63 -11.68 15.57
C SER A 255 5.25 -10.67 16.65
N VAL A 256 4.29 -9.78 16.38
CA VAL A 256 3.80 -8.80 17.36
C VAL A 256 3.09 -9.50 18.53
N LEU A 257 2.28 -10.52 18.26
CA LEU A 257 1.66 -11.34 19.30
C LEU A 257 2.70 -12.06 20.16
N SER A 258 3.80 -12.53 19.56
CA SER A 258 4.92 -13.13 20.29
C SER A 258 5.55 -12.13 21.27
N GLU A 259 5.78 -10.89 20.84
CA GLU A 259 6.28 -9.82 21.72
C GLU A 259 5.33 -9.55 22.89
N ILE A 260 4.02 -9.43 22.64
CA ILE A 260 3.03 -9.19 23.70
C ILE A 260 3.04 -10.35 24.71
N ALA A 261 3.17 -11.59 24.25
CA ALA A 261 3.26 -12.75 25.13
C ALA A 261 4.57 -12.75 25.96
N LEU A 262 5.69 -12.27 25.40
CA LEU A 262 6.93 -12.07 26.16
C LEU A 262 6.78 -10.97 27.23
N ASP A 263 6.12 -9.86 26.89
CA ASP A 263 5.82 -8.77 27.83
C ASP A 263 4.96 -9.31 29.00
N LYS A 264 3.89 -10.07 28.70
CA LYS A 264 3.06 -10.75 29.70
C LYS A 264 3.88 -11.71 30.59
N ALA A 265 4.81 -12.47 30.01
CA ALA A 265 5.69 -13.36 30.77
C ALA A 265 6.64 -12.62 31.72
N ALA A 266 7.13 -11.45 31.32
CA ALA A 266 7.99 -10.61 32.15
C ALA A 266 7.21 -9.98 33.31
N GLU A 267 5.96 -9.57 33.06
CA GLU A 267 5.08 -8.93 34.05
C GLU A 267 4.45 -9.92 35.05
N ALA A 268 4.41 -11.22 34.74
CA ALA A 268 3.81 -12.26 35.59
C ALA A 268 4.45 -12.43 36.99
N GLY A 269 5.60 -11.81 37.26
CA GLY A 269 6.23 -11.78 38.58
C GLY A 269 6.51 -13.17 39.15
N GLN A 270 5.84 -13.51 40.26
CA GLN A 270 5.99 -14.80 40.96
C GLN A 270 5.04 -15.89 40.45
N ASP A 271 4.07 -15.57 39.59
CA ASP A 271 3.17 -16.57 39.01
C ASP A 271 3.90 -17.38 37.94
N LYS A 272 4.42 -18.53 38.36
CA LYS A 272 5.13 -19.45 37.46
C LYS A 272 4.23 -20.05 36.38
N ALA A 273 2.94 -20.26 36.67
CA ALA A 273 2.03 -20.90 35.72
C ALA A 273 1.72 -19.94 34.57
N SER A 274 1.28 -18.72 34.88
CA SER A 274 1.00 -17.69 33.88
C SER A 274 2.24 -17.29 33.09
N ARG A 275 3.41 -17.23 33.74
CA ARG A 275 4.68 -17.01 33.05
C ARG A 275 5.00 -18.12 32.05
N GLN A 276 4.87 -19.38 32.43
CA GLN A 276 5.15 -20.51 31.54
C GLN A 276 4.17 -20.57 30.37
N GLU A 277 2.90 -20.31 30.61
CA GLU A 277 1.89 -20.23 29.55
C GLU A 277 2.21 -19.13 28.54
N SER A 278 2.53 -17.93 29.01
CA SER A 278 2.88 -16.80 28.16
C SER A 278 4.13 -17.09 27.32
N LEU A 279 5.16 -17.73 27.91
CA LEU A 279 6.35 -18.16 27.17
C LEU A 279 6.06 -19.23 26.11
N ARG A 280 5.10 -20.13 26.36
CA ARG A 280 4.67 -21.12 25.36
C ARG A 280 4.01 -20.43 24.18
N TRP A 281 3.06 -19.52 24.43
CA TRP A 281 2.41 -18.78 23.36
C TRP A 281 3.37 -17.90 22.58
N ALA A 282 4.31 -17.23 23.26
CA ALA A 282 5.38 -16.48 22.58
C ALA A 282 6.14 -17.34 21.57
N LYS A 283 6.49 -18.57 21.95
CA LYS A 283 7.19 -19.51 21.07
C LYS A 283 6.33 -19.96 19.90
N GLU A 284 5.07 -20.33 20.14
CA GLU A 284 4.17 -20.77 19.07
C GLU A 284 3.89 -19.65 18.05
N TRP A 285 3.67 -18.42 18.53
CA TRP A 285 3.47 -17.26 17.67
C TRP A 285 4.73 -16.92 16.87
N SER A 286 5.91 -17.01 17.50
CA SER A 286 7.18 -16.81 16.79
C SER A 286 7.37 -17.82 15.65
N LYS A 287 6.92 -19.06 15.80
CA LYS A 287 6.97 -20.04 14.69
C LYS A 287 6.04 -19.60 13.56
N LEU A 288 4.78 -19.28 13.88
CA LEU A 288 3.76 -18.90 12.88
C LEU A 288 4.13 -17.63 12.10
N GLY A 289 4.89 -16.74 12.73
CA GLY A 289 5.42 -15.54 12.07
C GLY A 289 6.66 -15.78 11.21
N ASP A 290 7.34 -16.94 11.31
CA ASP A 290 8.54 -17.22 10.55
C ASP A 290 8.19 -17.80 9.17
N PRO A 291 8.44 -17.05 8.07
CA PRO A 291 8.14 -17.51 6.70
C PRO A 291 8.97 -18.73 6.26
N ARG A 292 9.97 -19.15 7.04
CA ARG A 292 10.82 -20.32 6.78
C ARG A 292 10.35 -21.58 7.53
N THR A 293 9.37 -21.47 8.42
CA THR A 293 8.85 -22.64 9.13
C THR A 293 7.95 -23.43 8.18
N GLU A 294 8.37 -24.64 7.80
CA GLU A 294 7.52 -25.59 7.09
C GLU A 294 6.48 -26.16 8.06
N TYR A 295 5.21 -26.19 7.61
CA TYR A 295 4.05 -26.69 8.36
C TYR A 295 3.45 -27.90 7.68
#